data_AF-A0A061NT60-F1
#
_entry.id   AF-A0A061NT60-F1
#
_cell.length_a   1.000
_cell.length_b   1.000
_cell.length_c   1.000
_cell.angle_alpha   90.00
_cell.angle_beta   90.00
_cell.angle_gamma   90.00
#
_symmetry.space_group_name_H-M   'P 1'
#
loop_
_entity.id
_entity.type
_entity.pdbx_description
1 polymer ?
#
loop_
_entity_poly.entity_id
_entity_poly.type
_entity_poly.pdbx_seq_one_letter_code
_entity_poly.pdbx_strand_id
1 'polypeptide(L)'
;MITMFRTIYSMILFIAGVLHFTHEKLFRSIVPKFLPFRRLIVLVSGAMELAFSVLLWVQKCQKLTGKLLALFMIVVFPANIYMAAKNRTYINGKKIHPVFLWLRLPLQIPLILGALYVTGHSKEDVVKPKKPLG
;
A
#
# COMPACT_ATOMS: atom_id res chain seq x y z
N MET A 1 12.95 10.83 13.57
CA MET A 1 12.11 9.61 13.53
C MET A 1 11.21 9.54 12.29
N ILE A 2 10.41 10.57 11.97
CA ILE A 2 9.45 10.54 10.83
C ILE A 2 10.12 10.25 9.46
N THR A 3 11.30 10.80 9.18
CA THR A 3 12.02 10.56 7.92
C THR A 3 12.46 9.10 7.75
N MET A 4 12.88 8.43 8.84
CA MET A 4 13.25 7.00 8.82
C MET A 4 12.05 6.12 8.44
N PHE A 5 10.90 6.33 9.09
CA PHE A 5 9.67 5.62 8.75
C PHE A 5 9.28 5.84 7.27
N ARG A 6 9.42 7.08 6.79
CA ARG A 6 9.11 7.44 5.41
C ARG A 6 10.02 6.73 4.40
N THR A 7 11.33 6.66 4.68
CA THR A 7 12.29 5.93 3.84
C THR A 7 11.95 4.45 3.78
N ILE A 8 11.72 3.81 4.94
CA ILE A 8 11.35 2.38 5.00
C ILE A 8 10.08 2.11 4.20
N TYR A 9 9.04 2.92 4.43
CA TYR A 9 7.76 2.77 3.75
C TYR A 9 7.88 2.99 2.23
N SER A 10 8.63 4.00 1.83
CA SER A 10 8.93 4.29 0.42
C SER A 10 9.68 3.14 -0.25
N MET A 11 10.68 2.54 0.41
CA MET A 11 11.42 1.41 -0.14
C MET A 11 10.53 0.17 -0.31
N ILE A 12 9.67 -0.11 0.68
CA ILE A 12 8.71 -1.23 0.61
C ILE A 12 7.77 -1.04 -0.58
N LEU A 13 7.17 0.14 -0.73
CA LEU A 13 6.26 0.46 -1.84
C LEU A 13 6.96 0.40 -3.20
N PHE A 14 8.19 0.90 -3.28
CA PHE A 14 8.95 0.86 -4.52
C PHE A 14 9.24 -0.59 -4.97
N ILE A 15 9.73 -1.42 -4.05
CA ILE A 15 10.00 -2.84 -4.33
C ILE A 15 8.70 -3.57 -4.67
N ALA A 16 7.61 -3.33 -3.92
CA ALA A 16 6.30 -3.91 -4.21
C ALA A 16 5.78 -3.52 -5.61
N GLY A 17 5.92 -2.25 -5.98
CA GLY A 17 5.54 -1.74 -7.29
C GLY A 17 6.30 -2.45 -8.42
N VAL A 18 7.62 -2.57 -8.31
CA VAL A 18 8.45 -3.32 -9.28
C VAL A 18 8.07 -4.80 -9.35
N LEU A 19 7.72 -5.42 -8.21
CA LEU A 19 7.27 -6.81 -8.16
C LEU A 19 5.94 -7.01 -8.89
N HIS A 20 5.01 -6.05 -8.87
CA HIS A 20 3.76 -6.15 -9.63
C HIS A 20 3.98 -6.25 -11.14
N PHE A 21 5.00 -5.57 -11.67
CA PHE A 21 5.36 -5.64 -13.10
C PHE A 21 6.14 -6.91 -13.43
N THR A 22 7.12 -7.28 -12.61
CA THR A 22 8.00 -8.43 -12.87
C THR A 22 7.33 -9.78 -12.59
N HIS A 23 6.45 -9.84 -11.58
CA HIS A 23 5.76 -11.05 -11.13
C HIS A 23 4.25 -10.98 -11.38
N GLU A 24 3.83 -10.27 -12.42
CA GLU A 24 2.42 -9.99 -12.76
C GLU A 24 1.53 -11.25 -12.72
N LYS A 25 1.99 -12.40 -13.23
CA LYS A 25 1.23 -13.66 -13.23
C LYS A 25 0.86 -14.14 -11.83
N LEU A 26 1.74 -13.89 -10.86
CA LEU A 26 1.58 -14.26 -9.46
C LEU A 26 0.50 -13.40 -8.82
N PHE A 27 0.59 -12.08 -9.03
CA PHE A 27 -0.40 -11.10 -8.59
C PHE A 27 -1.74 -11.24 -9.33
N ARG A 28 -1.77 -11.71 -10.58
CA ARG A 28 -3.04 -11.99 -11.28
C ARG A 28 -3.77 -13.18 -10.68
N SER A 29 -3.05 -14.18 -10.17
CA SER A 29 -3.63 -15.39 -9.57
C SER A 29 -4.37 -15.12 -8.26
N ILE A 30 -4.02 -14.01 -7.58
CA ILE A 30 -4.61 -13.57 -6.31
C ILE A 30 -5.78 -12.59 -6.52
N VAL A 31 -5.92 -12.00 -7.70
CA VAL A 31 -7.08 -11.17 -8.02
C VAL A 31 -8.31 -12.08 -8.17
N PRO A 32 -9.41 -11.82 -7.45
CA PRO A 32 -10.60 -12.64 -7.53
C PRO A 32 -11.11 -12.83 -8.97
N LYS A 33 -11.56 -14.04 -9.30
CA LYS A 33 -11.94 -14.41 -10.67
C LYS A 33 -13.11 -13.60 -11.24
N PHE A 34 -13.96 -13.05 -10.37
CA PHE A 34 -15.13 -12.25 -10.71
C PHE A 34 -14.79 -10.84 -11.24
N LEU A 35 -13.56 -10.36 -11.03
CA LEU A 35 -13.13 -9.06 -11.56
C LEU A 35 -12.69 -9.19 -13.04
N PRO A 36 -13.24 -8.36 -13.94
CA PRO A 36 -12.75 -8.24 -15.30
C PRO A 36 -11.38 -7.54 -15.30
N PHE A 37 -10.57 -7.78 -16.33
CA PHE A 37 -9.26 -7.11 -16.52
C PHE A 37 -8.24 -7.26 -15.37
N ARG A 38 -8.12 -8.46 -14.79
CA ARG A 38 -7.20 -8.76 -13.67
C ARG A 38 -5.76 -8.32 -13.91
N ARG A 39 -5.26 -8.42 -15.14
CA ARG A 39 -3.93 -7.92 -15.55
C ARG A 39 -3.81 -6.41 -15.35
N LEU A 40 -4.80 -5.67 -15.82
CA LEU A 40 -4.80 -4.21 -15.75
C LEU A 40 -4.83 -3.76 -14.29
N ILE A 41 -5.64 -4.42 -13.46
CA ILE A 41 -5.71 -4.14 -12.01
C ILE A 41 -4.33 -4.27 -11.36
N VAL A 42 -3.59 -5.34 -11.66
CA VAL A 42 -2.23 -5.58 -11.13
C VAL A 42 -1.23 -4.53 -11.61
N LEU A 43 -1.29 -4.13 -12.89
CA LEU A 43 -0.39 -3.12 -13.45
C LEU A 43 -0.68 -1.73 -12.88
N VAL A 44 -1.97 -1.38 -12.75
CA VAL A 44 -2.41 -0.11 -12.16
C VAL A 44 -2.04 -0.06 -10.68
N SER A 45 -2.23 -1.15 -9.94
CA SER A 45 -1.83 -1.20 -8.52
C SER A 45 -0.32 -1.04 -8.35
N GLY A 46 0.50 -1.70 -9.19
CA GLY A 46 1.94 -1.51 -9.21
C GLY A 46 2.36 -0.07 -9.55
N ALA A 47 1.69 0.57 -10.51
CA ALA A 47 1.93 1.97 -10.86
C ALA A 47 1.57 2.92 -9.69
N MET A 48 0.47 2.64 -8.99
CA MET A 48 0.07 3.41 -7.80
C MET A 48 1.08 3.27 -6.67
N GLU A 49 1.60 2.07 -6.39
CA GLU A 49 2.63 1.85 -5.38
C GLU A 49 3.92 2.64 -5.68
N LEU A 50 4.36 2.64 -6.95
CA LEU A 50 5.48 3.47 -7.39
C LEU A 50 5.18 4.96 -7.22
N ALA A 51 3.99 5.41 -7.62
CA ALA A 51 3.56 6.80 -7.44
C ALA A 51 3.57 7.21 -5.96
N PHE A 52 3.02 6.37 -5.06
CA PHE A 52 3.03 6.60 -3.62
C PHE A 52 4.45 6.61 -3.03
N SER A 53 5.35 5.76 -3.55
CA SER A 53 6.76 5.77 -3.14
C SER A 53 7.40 7.14 -3.38
N VAL A 54 7.12 7.77 -4.51
CA VAL A 54 7.64 9.12 -4.85
C VAL A 54 6.87 10.21 -4.08
N LEU A 55 5.54 10.12 -4.05
CA LEU A 55 4.65 11.09 -3.39
C LEU A 55 4.86 11.17 -1.87
N LEU A 56 5.38 10.12 -1.23
CA LEU A 56 5.79 10.16 0.18
C LEU A 56 6.90 11.18 0.43
N TRP A 57 7.77 11.45 -0.56
CA TRP A 57 8.82 12.46 -0.45
C TRP A 57 8.35 13.88 -0.74
N VAL A 58 7.19 14.03 -1.39
CA VAL A 58 6.58 15.33 -1.70
C VAL A 58 5.81 15.84 -0.48
N GLN A 59 6.45 16.72 0.30
CA GLN A 59 5.88 17.27 1.55
C GLN A 59 4.52 17.97 1.35
N LYS A 60 4.29 18.61 0.20
CA LYS A 60 3.04 19.32 -0.13
C LYS A 60 1.85 18.38 -0.37
N CYS A 61 2.09 17.13 -0.76
CA CYS A 61 1.02 16.18 -1.06
C CYS A 61 0.83 15.14 0.04
N GLN A 62 1.62 15.21 1.12
CA GLN A 62 1.74 14.14 2.11
C GLN A 62 0.40 13.73 2.72
N LYS A 63 -0.48 14.71 2.99
CA LYS A 63 -1.82 14.43 3.51
C LYS A 63 -2.71 13.67 2.53
N LEU A 64 -2.65 14.05 1.26
CA LEU A 64 -3.41 13.40 0.21
C LEU A 64 -2.85 12.01 -0.06
N THR A 65 -1.52 11.88 -0.10
CA THR A 65 -0.80 10.61 -0.26
C THR A 65 -1.17 9.62 0.83
N GLY A 66 -1.18 10.03 2.10
CA GLY A 66 -1.55 9.14 3.21
C GLY A 66 -3.00 8.65 3.14
N LYS A 67 -3.94 9.55 2.78
CA LYS A 67 -5.35 9.17 2.55
C LYS A 67 -5.53 8.22 1.37
N LEU A 68 -4.89 8.51 0.24
CA LEU A 68 -4.96 7.68 -0.96
C LEU A 68 -4.30 6.31 -0.73
N LEU A 69 -3.19 6.26 -0.02
CA LEU A 69 -2.50 5.04 0.35
C LEU A 69 -3.34 4.18 1.32
N ALA A 70 -4.03 4.80 2.27
CA ALA A 70 -4.98 4.12 3.15
C ALA A 70 -6.16 3.54 2.36
N LEU A 71 -6.75 4.33 1.45
CA LEU A 71 -7.82 3.87 0.56
C LEU A 71 -7.35 2.72 -0.33
N PHE A 72 -6.15 2.84 -0.90
CA PHE A 72 -5.53 1.79 -1.69
C PHE A 72 -5.38 0.51 -0.88
N MET A 73 -4.83 0.58 0.34
CA MET A 73 -4.70 -0.57 1.24
C MET A 73 -6.05 -1.27 1.51
N ILE A 74 -7.13 -0.50 1.69
CA ILE A 74 -8.48 -1.05 1.85
C ILE A 74 -8.93 -1.79 0.57
N VAL A 75 -8.66 -1.23 -0.60
CA VAL A 75 -9.03 -1.82 -1.90
C VAL A 75 -8.25 -3.11 -2.20
N VAL A 76 -6.97 -3.21 -1.82
CA VAL A 76 -6.18 -4.44 -1.98
C VAL A 76 -6.46 -5.49 -0.89
N PHE A 77 -7.10 -5.13 0.22
CA PHE A 77 -7.36 -6.04 1.34
C PHE A 77 -8.16 -7.30 0.94
N PRO A 78 -9.24 -7.23 0.13
CA PRO A 78 -9.92 -8.43 -0.38
C PRO A 78 -9.02 -9.36 -1.19
N ALA A 79 -8.06 -8.81 -1.96
CA ALA A 79 -7.10 -9.62 -2.72
C ALA A 79 -6.11 -10.35 -1.78
N ASN A 80 -5.71 -9.70 -0.69
CA ASN A 80 -4.86 -10.32 0.35
C ASN A 80 -5.60 -11.43 1.11
N ILE A 81 -6.90 -11.24 1.43
CA ILE A 81 -7.75 -12.30 2.00
C ILE A 81 -7.85 -13.48 1.04
N TYR A 82 -8.13 -13.21 -0.24
CA TYR A 82 -8.23 -14.26 -1.26
C TYR A 82 -6.93 -15.04 -1.40
N MET A 83 -5.77 -14.37 -1.32
CA MET A 83 -4.46 -15.01 -1.32
C MET A 83 -4.24 -15.92 -0.11
N ALA A 84 -4.60 -15.44 1.08
CA ALA A 84 -4.49 -16.21 2.32
C ALA A 84 -5.42 -17.45 2.31
N ALA A 85 -6.64 -17.30 1.78
CA ALA A 85 -7.61 -18.38 1.66
C ALA A 85 -7.24 -19.43 0.61
N LYS A 86 -6.65 -19.01 -0.52
CA LYS A 86 -6.29 -19.93 -1.61
C LYS A 86 -5.13 -20.86 -1.27
N ASN A 87 -4.28 -20.48 -0.30
CA ASN A 87 -3.17 -21.26 0.25
C ASN A 87 -2.26 -21.95 -0.80
N ARG A 88 -2.19 -21.36 -2.00
CA ARG A 88 -1.46 -21.82 -3.19
C ARG A 88 -0.69 -20.66 -3.83
N THR A 89 -0.01 -19.89 -2.99
CA THR A 89 0.84 -18.78 -3.43
C THR A 89 2.27 -19.27 -3.52
N TYR A 90 2.87 -19.16 -4.71
CA TYR A 90 4.24 -19.57 -4.98
C TYR A 90 5.04 -18.34 -5.38
N ILE A 91 6.08 -17.98 -4.62
CA ILE A 91 7.06 -16.95 -4.99
C ILE A 91 8.35 -17.66 -5.37
N ASN A 92 8.90 -17.38 -6.56
CA ASN A 92 10.11 -18.01 -7.11
C ASN A 92 10.08 -19.55 -7.05
N GLY A 93 8.91 -20.16 -7.34
CA GLY A 93 8.73 -21.61 -7.29
C GLY A 93 8.61 -22.21 -5.88
N LYS A 94 8.82 -21.42 -4.81
CA LYS A 94 8.66 -21.87 -3.42
C LYS A 94 7.26 -21.51 -2.91
N LYS A 95 6.56 -22.50 -2.37
CA LYS A 95 5.26 -22.28 -1.72
C LYS A 95 5.47 -21.43 -0.47
N ILE A 96 4.79 -20.29 -0.39
CA ILE A 96 4.83 -19.48 0.83
C ILE A 96 3.97 -20.15 1.89
N HIS A 97 4.49 -20.23 3.11
CA HIS A 97 3.76 -20.80 4.23
C HIS A 97 2.52 -19.95 4.53
N PRO A 98 1.31 -20.53 4.61
CA PRO A 98 0.05 -19.81 4.82
C PRO A 98 0.10 -18.81 5.98
N VAL A 99 0.81 -19.16 7.06
CA VAL A 99 0.97 -18.29 8.24
C VAL A 99 1.52 -16.91 7.87
N PHE A 100 2.46 -16.78 6.95
CA PHE A 100 2.98 -15.47 6.54
C PHE A 100 1.95 -14.66 5.73
N LEU A 101 1.08 -15.33 4.97
CA LEU A 101 0.01 -14.68 4.22
C LEU A 101 -1.08 -14.16 5.16
N TRP A 102 -1.41 -14.95 6.18
CA TRP A 102 -2.36 -14.56 7.22
C TRP A 102 -1.80 -13.47 8.14
N LEU A 103 -0.51 -13.50 8.47
CA LEU A 103 0.15 -12.47 9.29
C LEU A 103 0.25 -11.11 8.59
N ARG A 104 0.28 -11.08 7.24
CA ARG A 104 0.25 -9.83 6.47
C ARG A 104 -1.05 -9.03 6.66
N LEU A 105 -2.19 -9.70 6.88
CA LEU A 105 -3.49 -9.06 7.05
C LEU A 105 -3.55 -8.14 8.29
N PRO A 106 -3.20 -8.59 9.52
CA PRO A 106 -3.17 -7.72 10.69
C PRO A 106 -2.01 -6.71 10.62
N LEU A 107 -0.89 -7.03 9.96
CA LEU A 107 0.22 -6.09 9.76
C LEU A 107 -0.16 -4.90 8.84
N GLN A 108 -1.18 -5.06 8.01
CA GLN A 108 -1.71 -4.00 7.16
C GLN A 108 -2.38 -2.88 7.97
N ILE A 109 -2.90 -3.18 9.17
CA ILE A 109 -3.55 -2.21 10.06
C ILE A 109 -2.56 -1.15 10.60
N PRO A 110 -1.41 -1.51 11.21
CA PRO A 110 -0.42 -0.53 11.63
C PRO A 110 0.21 0.22 10.44
N LEU A 111 0.27 -0.38 9.25
CA LEU A 111 0.69 0.33 8.02
C LEU A 111 -0.29 1.45 7.61
N ILE A 112 -1.60 1.21 7.75
CA ILE A 112 -2.65 2.21 7.51
C ILE A 112 -2.62 3.28 8.62
N LEU A 113 -2.52 2.88 9.88
CA LEU A 113 -2.44 3.80 11.02
C LEU A 113 -1.17 4.66 10.96
N GLY A 114 -0.04 4.09 10.55
CA GLY A 114 1.21 4.81 10.32
C GLY A 114 1.10 5.83 9.17
N ALA A 115 0.42 5.49 8.08
CA ALA A 115 0.14 6.43 7.00
C ALA A 115 -0.74 7.61 7.47
N LEU A 116 -1.75 7.35 8.31
CA LEU A 116 -2.58 8.39 8.93
C LEU A 116 -1.82 9.21 9.98
N TYR A 117 -0.88 8.60 10.71
CA TYR A 117 -0.04 9.32 11.69
C TYR A 117 0.93 10.29 10.99
N VAL A 118 1.56 9.85 9.90
CA VAL A 118 2.40 10.71 9.04
C VAL A 118 1.60 11.85 8.42
N THR A 119 0.32 11.63 8.13
CA THR A 119 -0.64 12.65 7.64
C THR A 119 -0.89 13.75 8.69
N GLY A 120 -0.93 13.41 9.98
CA GLY A 120 -1.19 14.37 11.07
C GLY A 120 0.00 15.23 11.50
N HIS A 121 1.22 14.94 11.04
CA HIS A 121 2.43 15.72 11.33
C HIS A 121 2.94 16.53 10.13
N SER A 122 2.13 16.67 9.07
CA SER A 122 2.50 17.50 7.93
C SER A 122 2.41 18.98 8.30
N LYS A 123 3.46 19.76 8.00
CA LYS A 123 3.61 21.18 8.37
C LYS A 123 2.48 22.10 7.85
N GLU A 124 1.59 21.60 7.00
CA GLU A 124 0.36 22.31 6.58
C GLU A 124 -0.55 22.69 7.76
N ASP A 125 -0.54 21.93 8.86
CA ASP A 125 -1.35 22.25 10.04
C ASP A 125 -0.78 23.41 10.87
N VAL A 126 0.49 23.78 10.65
CA VAL A 126 1.12 24.94 11.29
C VAL A 126 0.79 26.23 10.54
N VAL A 127 0.38 26.16 9.27
CA VAL A 127 0.16 27.32 8.38
C VAL A 127 -1.32 27.65 8.19
N LYS A 128 -2.26 26.86 8.72
CA LYS A 128 -3.65 27.31 8.79
C LYS A 128 -3.79 28.29 9.96
N PRO A 129 -4.05 29.60 9.73
CA PRO A 129 -4.37 30.49 10.82
C PRO A 129 -5.61 29.94 11.52
N LYS A 130 -5.50 29.75 12.85
CA LYS A 130 -6.65 29.55 13.72
C LYS A 130 -7.64 30.68 13.38
N LYS A 131 -8.77 30.33 12.79
CA LYS A 131 -9.86 31.29 12.57
C LYS A 131 -10.20 31.85 13.95
N PRO A 132 -10.11 33.17 14.20
CA PRO A 132 -10.55 33.70 15.48
C PRO A 132 -12.03 33.34 15.61
N LEU A 133 -12.39 32.70 16.74
CA LEU A 133 -13.79 32.65 17.16
C LEU A 133 -14.21 34.10 17.34
N GLY A 134 -15.06 34.58 16.44
CA GLY A 134 -15.87 35.77 16.67
C GLY A 134 -17.03 35.45 17.60
#